data_AF-A0A560UQM3-F1
#
_entry.id   AF-A0A560UQM3-F1
#
_cell.length_a   1.000
_cell.length_b   1.000
_cell.length_c   1.000
_cell.angle_alpha   90.00
_cell.angle_beta   90.00
_cell.angle_gamma   90.00
#
_symmetry.space_group_name_H-M   'P 1'
#
loop_
_entity.id
_entity.type
_entity.pdbx_description
1 polymer ?
#
loop_
_entity_poly.entity_id
_entity_poly.type
_entity_poly.pdbx_seq_one_letter_code
_entity_poly.pdbx_strand_id
1 'polypeptide(L)'
;MKRSMARPRLGPRSLLPAVLLLGLAAGAAQARIEQDVRCFRSSEGAAPIRFEFRMFYDSDTNWSGGYVRYKGSKTVIPIVLKSEHGTELAPGRPDEFDRTWVEVIDGRLGGEYRMLSQGAIVESMSYTKASPRRSVGFVDDAGSFTSDSTACQW
;
A
#
# COMPACT_ATOMS: atom_id res chain seq x y z
N MET A 1 56.49 -29.06 51.92
CA MET A 1 56.56 -29.21 50.44
C MET A 1 55.56 -28.24 49.81
N LYS A 2 56.01 -27.16 49.17
CA LYS A 2 55.13 -26.18 48.50
C LYS A 2 54.83 -26.66 47.08
N ARG A 3 53.56 -26.91 46.74
CA ARG A 3 53.12 -27.15 45.37
C ARG A 3 52.94 -25.80 44.67
N SER A 4 53.73 -25.57 43.62
CA SER A 4 53.55 -24.45 42.69
C SER A 4 52.35 -24.76 41.79
N MET A 5 51.32 -23.92 41.81
CA MET A 5 50.24 -23.94 40.82
C MET A 5 50.59 -22.97 39.69
N ALA A 6 50.77 -23.51 38.48
CA ALA A 6 50.90 -22.72 37.27
C ALA A 6 49.54 -22.12 36.88
N ARG A 7 49.51 -20.81 36.58
CA ARG A 7 48.33 -20.16 35.98
C ARG A 7 48.21 -20.55 34.50
N PRO A 8 47.00 -20.86 34.00
CA PRO A 8 46.80 -21.10 32.58
C PRO A 8 46.98 -19.80 31.79
N ARG A 9 47.76 -19.84 30.71
CA ARG A 9 47.89 -18.73 29.76
C ARG A 9 46.65 -18.70 28.88
N LEU A 10 45.90 -17.61 28.95
CA LEU A 10 44.77 -17.33 28.07
C LEU A 10 45.32 -16.91 26.70
N GLY A 11 45.20 -17.78 25.69
CA GLY A 11 45.53 -17.43 24.30
C GLY A 11 44.51 -16.43 23.72
N PRO A 12 44.88 -15.68 22.66
CA PRO A 12 43.99 -14.69 22.05
C PRO A 12 42.74 -15.40 21.50
N ARG A 13 41.58 -15.13 22.11
CA ARG A 13 40.28 -15.61 21.63
C ARG A 13 40.01 -14.98 20.27
N SER A 14 40.13 -15.77 19.21
CA SER A 14 39.82 -15.36 17.84
C SER A 14 38.33 -14.97 17.74
N LEU A 15 38.06 -13.67 17.58
CA LEU A 15 36.70 -13.12 17.41
C LEU A 15 36.16 -13.26 15.96
N LEU A 16 36.99 -13.78 15.05
CA LEU A 16 36.71 -13.93 13.62
C LEU A 16 35.46 -14.76 13.27
N PRO A 17 35.13 -15.90 13.92
CA PRO A 17 33.95 -16.68 13.52
C PRO A 17 32.62 -16.00 13.89
N ALA A 18 32.59 -15.14 14.91
CA ALA A 18 31.37 -14.45 15.33
C ALA A 18 30.99 -13.31 14.36
N VAL A 19 31.98 -12.62 13.77
CA VAL A 19 31.74 -11.52 12.81
C VAL A 19 31.23 -12.06 11.47
N LEU A 20 31.66 -13.26 11.06
CA LEU A 20 31.23 -13.89 9.81
C LEU A 20 29.76 -14.38 9.86
N LEU A 21 29.29 -14.81 11.05
CA LEU A 21 27.90 -15.25 11.27
C LEU A 21 26.90 -14.08 11.30
N LEU A 22 27.29 -12.89 11.78
CA LEU A 22 26.43 -11.70 11.73
C LEU A 22 26.25 -11.13 10.30
N GLY A 23 27.26 -11.28 9.43
CA GLY A 23 27.18 -10.80 8.04
C GLY A 23 26.19 -11.57 7.17
N LEU A 24 25.94 -12.85 7.46
CA LEU A 24 25.02 -13.72 6.71
C LEU A 24 23.55 -13.52 7.08
N ALA A 25 23.25 -12.99 8.27
CA ALA A 25 21.88 -12.72 8.73
C ALA A 25 21.33 -11.36 8.24
N ALA A 26 22.17 -10.47 7.72
CA ALA A 26 21.76 -9.19 7.14
C ALA A 26 21.18 -9.34 5.70
N GLY A 27 21.06 -10.57 5.21
CA GLY A 27 20.50 -10.89 3.91
C GLY A 27 18.98 -10.72 3.86
N ALA A 28 18.54 -9.54 3.46
CA ALA A 28 17.34 -9.31 2.65
C ALA A 28 15.97 -9.72 3.24
N ALA A 29 15.50 -8.99 4.25
CA ALA A 29 14.06 -8.75 4.36
C ALA A 29 13.66 -7.79 3.21
N GLN A 30 13.45 -8.33 2.02
CA GLN A 30 12.86 -7.58 0.91
C GLN A 30 11.36 -7.54 1.15
N ALA A 31 10.85 -6.44 1.71
CA ALA A 31 9.40 -6.20 1.72
C ALA A 31 8.93 -6.20 0.26
N ARG A 32 8.15 -7.22 -0.12
CA ARG A 32 7.58 -7.32 -1.47
C ARG A 32 6.36 -6.41 -1.52
N ILE A 33 6.59 -5.13 -1.74
CA ILE A 33 5.52 -4.16 -1.93
C ILE A 33 4.91 -4.37 -3.32
N GLU A 34 3.65 -4.78 -3.35
CA GLU A 34 2.84 -4.81 -4.57
C GLU A 34 2.20 -3.44 -4.80
N GLN A 35 1.97 -3.10 -6.07
CA GLN A 35 1.36 -1.83 -6.46
C GLN A 35 0.18 -2.08 -7.39
N ASP A 36 -0.93 -1.37 -7.14
CA ASP A 36 -2.09 -1.27 -8.04
C ASP A 36 -2.35 0.21 -8.35
N VAL A 37 -2.61 0.53 -9.63
CA VAL A 37 -2.86 1.87 -10.12
C VAL A 37 -4.16 1.86 -10.91
N ARG A 38 -5.09 2.73 -10.51
CA ARG A 38 -6.39 2.87 -11.17
C ARG A 38 -6.67 4.33 -11.51
N CYS A 39 -7.30 4.53 -12.66
CA CYS A 39 -7.66 5.85 -13.15
C CYS A 39 -9.17 6.00 -13.02
N PHE A 40 -9.64 7.11 -12.44
CA PHE A 40 -11.06 7.33 -12.22
C PHE A 40 -11.51 8.67 -12.80
N ARG A 41 -12.76 8.71 -13.23
CA ARG A 41 -13.47 9.95 -13.57
C ARG A 41 -14.83 10.00 -12.89
N SER A 42 -15.33 11.18 -12.56
CA SER A 42 -16.67 11.32 -11.98
C SER A 42 -17.72 10.78 -12.93
N SER A 43 -18.74 10.10 -12.37
CA SER A 43 -19.85 9.52 -13.13
C SER A 43 -20.73 10.60 -13.77
N GLU A 44 -20.76 11.79 -13.17
CA GLU A 44 -21.62 12.90 -13.55
C GLU A 44 -20.81 14.19 -13.85
N GLY A 45 -21.42 15.08 -14.63
CA GLY A 45 -20.91 16.42 -14.96
C GLY A 45 -20.27 16.54 -16.35
N ALA A 46 -20.43 17.72 -16.97
CA ALA A 46 -19.85 18.01 -18.30
C ALA A 46 -18.31 18.14 -18.28
N ALA A 47 -17.74 18.52 -17.14
CA ALA A 47 -16.30 18.56 -16.90
C ALA A 47 -15.97 17.57 -15.76
N PRO A 48 -15.61 16.31 -16.07
CA PRO A 48 -15.49 15.29 -15.04
C PRO A 48 -14.26 15.52 -14.16
N ILE A 49 -14.43 15.33 -12.85
CA ILE A 49 -13.31 15.22 -11.92
C ILE A 49 -12.54 13.95 -12.26
N ARG A 50 -11.22 14.00 -12.28
CA ARG A 50 -10.36 12.84 -12.56
C ARG A 50 -9.29 12.69 -11.51
N PHE A 51 -8.98 11.46 -11.14
CA PHE A 51 -7.87 11.17 -10.25
C PHE A 51 -7.24 9.80 -10.50
N GLU A 52 -5.94 9.73 -10.31
CA GLU A 52 -5.18 8.49 -10.16
C GLU A 52 -5.30 8.02 -8.71
N PHE A 53 -5.61 6.75 -8.53
CA PHE A 53 -5.64 6.05 -7.25
C PHE A 53 -4.53 5.01 -7.24
N ARG A 54 -3.48 5.27 -6.47
CA ARG A 54 -2.34 4.35 -6.35
C ARG A 54 -2.35 3.71 -4.98
N MET A 55 -2.34 2.39 -4.98
CA MET A 55 -2.35 1.55 -3.80
C MET A 55 -1.05 0.76 -3.73
N PHE A 56 -0.55 0.58 -2.52
CA PHE A 56 0.57 -0.27 -2.18
C PHE A 56 0.10 -1.28 -1.15
N TYR A 57 0.52 -2.53 -1.32
CA TYR A 57 0.23 -3.61 -0.38
C TYR A 57 1.53 -4.28 0.03
N ASP A 58 1.69 -4.47 1.34
CA ASP A 58 2.75 -5.28 1.93
C ASP A 58 2.10 -6.47 2.63
N SER A 59 2.23 -7.64 2.02
CA SER A 59 1.70 -8.91 2.55
C SER A 59 2.38 -9.34 3.84
N ASP A 60 3.64 -8.94 4.05
CA ASP A 60 4.42 -9.39 5.21
C ASP A 60 3.97 -8.67 6.48
N THR A 61 3.48 -7.44 6.33
CA THR A 61 2.99 -6.61 7.43
C THR A 61 1.46 -6.46 7.45
N ASN A 62 0.77 -7.03 6.47
CA ASN A 62 -0.66 -6.83 6.23
C ASN A 62 -1.03 -5.34 6.21
N TRP A 63 -0.19 -4.52 5.58
CA TRP A 63 -0.36 -3.08 5.50
C TRP A 63 -0.75 -2.66 4.08
N SER A 64 -1.68 -1.72 4.01
CA SER A 64 -2.15 -1.12 2.77
C SER A 64 -2.23 0.39 2.90
N GLY A 65 -1.61 1.09 1.95
CA GLY A 65 -1.62 2.55 1.88
C GLY A 65 -1.42 3.02 0.45
N GLY A 66 -1.33 4.33 0.24
CA GLY A 66 -1.28 4.84 -1.10
C GLY A 66 -1.39 6.34 -1.20
N TYR A 67 -1.76 6.80 -2.38
CA TYR A 67 -2.14 8.19 -2.59
C TYR A 67 -3.17 8.36 -3.71
N VAL A 68 -3.82 9.52 -3.67
CA VAL A 68 -4.66 10.03 -4.75
C VAL A 68 -4.03 11.25 -5.39
N ARG A 69 -4.03 11.29 -6.73
CA ARG A 69 -3.54 12.44 -7.50
C ARG A 69 -4.61 12.90 -8.48
N TYR A 70 -5.22 14.05 -8.20
CA TYR A 70 -6.21 14.66 -9.09
C TYR A 70 -5.57 15.19 -10.38
N LYS A 71 -6.31 15.16 -11.49
CA LYS A 71 -5.88 15.74 -12.77
C LYS A 71 -5.46 17.20 -12.57
N GLY A 72 -4.27 17.54 -13.06
CA GLY A 72 -3.69 18.88 -12.95
C GLY A 72 -3.05 19.20 -11.58
N SER A 73 -3.21 18.35 -10.56
CA SER A 73 -2.53 18.52 -9.29
C SER A 73 -1.04 18.15 -9.39
N LYS A 74 -0.18 18.97 -8.77
CA LYS A 74 1.24 18.67 -8.57
C LYS A 74 1.52 17.93 -7.27
N THR A 75 0.52 17.88 -6.38
CA THR A 75 0.60 17.20 -5.08
C THR A 75 -0.30 15.98 -5.06
N VAL A 76 0.03 15.05 -4.18
CA VAL A 76 -0.75 13.84 -3.90
C VAL A 76 -1.35 13.93 -2.51
N ILE A 77 -2.49 13.27 -2.31
CA ILE A 77 -3.14 13.13 -1.01
C ILE A 77 -2.89 11.71 -0.51
N PRO A 78 -2.15 11.52 0.60
CA PRO A 78 -1.94 10.20 1.17
C PRO A 78 -3.26 9.54 1.55
N ILE A 79 -3.35 8.23 1.32
CA ILE A 79 -4.48 7.40 1.77
C ILE A 79 -3.98 6.19 2.55
N VAL A 80 -4.81 5.72 3.48
CA VAL A 80 -4.58 4.50 4.25
C VAL A 80 -5.82 3.62 4.17
N LEU A 81 -5.64 2.30 4.08
CA LEU A 81 -6.77 1.38 4.15
C LEU A 81 -7.37 1.41 5.55
N LYS A 82 -8.66 1.74 5.65
CA LYS A 82 -9.42 1.75 6.90
C LYS A 82 -10.06 0.39 7.18
N SER A 83 -10.62 -0.23 6.14
CA SER A 83 -11.28 -1.53 6.26
C SER A 83 -11.34 -2.25 4.91
N GLU A 84 -11.35 -3.57 4.96
CA GLU A 84 -11.58 -4.47 3.84
C GLU A 84 -12.53 -5.58 4.28
N HIS A 85 -13.46 -5.97 3.40
CA HIS A 85 -14.31 -7.13 3.57
C HIS A 85 -14.35 -7.93 2.26
N GLY A 86 -13.85 -9.16 2.30
CA GLY A 86 -13.90 -10.11 1.18
C GLY A 86 -15.13 -11.01 1.27
N THR A 87 -15.81 -11.23 0.15
CA THR A 87 -16.97 -12.12 0.02
C THR A 87 -16.78 -13.07 -1.17
N GLU A 88 -16.81 -14.37 -0.91
CA GLU A 88 -16.89 -15.39 -1.96
C GLU A 88 -18.35 -15.46 -2.46
N LEU A 89 -18.61 -14.93 -3.66
CA LEU A 89 -19.96 -14.96 -4.24
C LEU A 89 -20.32 -16.32 -4.85
N ALA A 90 -19.33 -17.05 -5.36
CA ALA A 90 -19.49 -18.38 -5.91
C ALA A 90 -18.14 -19.12 -6.00
N PRO A 91 -18.11 -20.45 -5.82
CA PRO A 91 -16.88 -21.23 -5.93
C PRO A 91 -16.14 -21.03 -7.26
N GLY A 92 -14.83 -20.80 -7.16
CA GLY A 92 -13.94 -20.64 -8.33
C GLY A 92 -14.00 -19.28 -9.01
N ARG A 93 -14.75 -18.30 -8.48
CA ARG A 93 -14.70 -16.91 -8.92
C ARG A 93 -13.78 -16.09 -8.00
N PRO A 94 -13.16 -15.02 -8.51
CA PRO A 94 -12.48 -14.07 -7.63
C PRO A 94 -13.44 -13.54 -6.57
N ASP A 95 -12.95 -13.40 -5.35
CA ASP A 95 -13.71 -12.77 -4.27
C ASP A 95 -14.06 -11.33 -4.63
N GLU A 96 -15.21 -10.89 -4.13
CA GLU A 96 -15.59 -9.49 -4.13
C GLU A 96 -15.01 -8.82 -2.87
N PHE A 97 -14.39 -7.66 -3.03
CA PHE A 97 -13.79 -6.88 -1.95
C PHE A 97 -14.47 -5.51 -1.84
N ASP A 98 -15.04 -5.22 -0.66
CA ASP A 98 -15.45 -3.88 -0.25
C ASP A 98 -14.32 -3.25 0.58
N ARG A 99 -13.67 -2.23 0.02
CA ARG A 99 -12.55 -1.51 0.63
C ARG A 99 -12.94 -0.08 0.93
N THR A 100 -12.63 0.37 2.14
CA THR A 100 -12.71 1.78 2.52
C THR A 100 -11.31 2.33 2.77
N TRP A 101 -10.95 3.40 2.07
CA TRP A 101 -9.70 4.13 2.21
C TRP A 101 -9.95 5.53 2.76
N VAL A 102 -9.06 6.05 3.59
CA VAL A 102 -9.19 7.39 4.18
C VAL A 102 -8.09 8.31 3.70
N GLU A 103 -8.44 9.54 3.32
CA GLU A 103 -7.46 10.62 3.10
C GLU A 103 -6.84 11.07 4.42
N VAL A 104 -5.52 11.25 4.43
CA VAL A 104 -4.80 11.88 5.55
C VAL A 104 -4.26 13.23 5.10
N ILE A 105 -4.82 14.31 5.64
CA ILE A 105 -4.49 15.70 5.30
C ILE A 105 -4.13 16.42 6.59
N ASP A 106 -2.90 16.93 6.69
CA ASP A 106 -2.38 17.63 7.88
C ASP A 106 -2.60 16.86 9.19
N GLY A 107 -2.42 15.53 9.15
CA GLY A 107 -2.62 14.63 10.28
C GLY A 107 -4.10 14.37 10.65
N ARG A 108 -5.05 14.79 9.81
CA ARG A 108 -6.49 14.60 10.01
C ARG A 108 -7.11 13.78 8.89
N LEU A 109 -8.25 13.16 9.16
CA LEU A 109 -9.01 12.44 8.15
C LEU A 109 -9.81 13.42 7.27
N GLY A 110 -9.53 13.46 5.96
CA GLY A 110 -10.13 14.41 5.01
C GLY A 110 -11.46 13.94 4.40
N GLY A 111 -11.52 12.67 4.05
CA GLY A 111 -12.64 12.01 3.40
C GLY A 111 -12.37 10.52 3.20
N GLU A 112 -13.38 9.80 2.74
CA GLU A 112 -13.31 8.35 2.56
C GLU A 112 -13.61 7.97 1.11
N TYR A 113 -12.79 7.09 0.54
CA TYR A 113 -13.11 6.40 -0.69
C TYR A 113 -13.68 5.02 -0.35
N ARG A 114 -14.79 4.65 -1.00
CA ARG A 114 -15.34 3.29 -0.92
C ARG A 114 -15.31 2.66 -2.28
N MET A 115 -14.65 1.52 -2.39
CA MET A 115 -14.41 0.78 -3.62
C MET A 115 -14.95 -0.64 -3.46
N LEU A 116 -15.81 -1.06 -4.39
CA LEU A 116 -16.22 -2.45 -4.56
C LEU A 116 -15.51 -3.01 -5.79
N SER A 117 -14.80 -4.13 -5.65
CA SER A 117 -14.06 -4.73 -6.76
C SER A 117 -14.14 -6.25 -6.75
N GLN A 118 -14.18 -6.87 -7.93
CA GLN A 118 -14.06 -8.32 -8.10
C GLN A 118 -12.97 -8.63 -9.13
N GLY A 119 -11.88 -9.25 -8.68
CA GLY A 119 -10.69 -9.45 -9.51
C GLY A 119 -10.13 -8.12 -10.02
N ALA A 120 -10.00 -7.97 -11.35
CA ALA A 120 -9.52 -6.74 -11.97
C ALA A 120 -10.60 -5.64 -12.09
N ILE A 121 -11.89 -5.98 -11.93
CA ILE A 121 -13.01 -5.08 -12.20
C ILE A 121 -13.36 -4.26 -10.96
N VAL A 122 -13.59 -2.95 -11.15
CA VAL A 122 -14.20 -2.08 -10.14
C VAL A 122 -15.69 -1.96 -10.42
N GLU A 123 -16.51 -2.50 -9.53
CA GLU A 123 -17.98 -2.45 -9.63
C GLU A 123 -18.52 -1.08 -9.19
N SER A 124 -17.90 -0.48 -8.17
CA SER A 124 -18.24 0.89 -7.76
C SER A 124 -17.07 1.60 -7.10
N MET A 125 -17.03 2.93 -7.27
CA MET A 125 -16.10 3.82 -6.58
C MET A 125 -16.83 5.09 -6.17
N SER A 126 -16.67 5.50 -4.92
CA SER A 126 -17.24 6.76 -4.42
C SER A 126 -16.28 7.45 -3.47
N TYR A 127 -16.39 8.77 -3.38
CA TYR A 127 -15.71 9.59 -2.37
C TYR A 127 -16.74 10.31 -1.52
N THR A 128 -16.62 10.25 -0.20
CA THR A 128 -17.40 11.04 0.76
C THR A 128 -16.48 11.97 1.55
N LYS A 129 -16.66 13.28 1.41
CA LYS A 129 -15.92 14.28 2.20
C LYS A 129 -16.33 14.20 3.67
N ALA A 130 -15.38 14.37 4.60
CA ALA A 130 -15.67 14.33 6.03
C ALA A 130 -16.57 15.49 6.48
N SER A 131 -16.33 16.72 5.98
CA SER A 131 -17.17 17.88 6.31
C SER A 131 -17.07 19.01 5.25
N PRO A 132 -18.20 19.59 4.79
CA PRO A 132 -19.55 19.04 4.92
C PRO A 132 -19.66 17.69 4.20
N ARG A 133 -20.56 16.83 4.66
CA ARG A 133 -20.71 15.47 4.11
C ARG A 133 -21.33 15.53 2.72
N ARG A 134 -20.52 15.30 1.69
CA ARG A 134 -20.93 15.24 0.29
C ARG A 134 -20.28 14.03 -0.38
N SER A 135 -21.06 13.30 -1.15
CA SER A 135 -20.59 12.14 -1.91
C SER A 135 -20.50 12.44 -3.40
N VAL A 136 -19.53 11.84 -4.07
CA VAL A 136 -19.36 11.85 -5.53
C VAL A 136 -19.07 10.42 -5.99
N GLY A 137 -19.79 9.97 -7.02
CA GLY A 137 -19.55 8.68 -7.68
C GLY A 137 -18.49 8.80 -8.79
N PHE A 138 -17.73 7.72 -8.96
CA PHE A 138 -16.70 7.60 -9.97
C PHE A 138 -16.84 6.28 -10.72
N VAL A 139 -16.38 6.29 -11.97
CA VAL A 139 -16.26 5.10 -12.81
C VAL A 139 -14.80 4.90 -13.18
N ASP A 140 -14.43 3.64 -13.37
CA ASP A 140 -13.12 3.26 -13.88
C ASP A 140 -12.89 3.89 -15.27
N ASP A 141 -11.72 4.47 -15.46
CA ASP A 141 -11.22 5.10 -16.68
C ASP A 141 -9.95 4.38 -17.14
N ALA A 142 -10.00 3.04 -17.15
CA ALA A 142 -8.88 2.14 -17.43
C ALA A 142 -8.13 2.46 -18.73
N GLY A 143 -8.82 2.99 -19.75
CA GLY A 143 -8.18 3.42 -21.01
C GLY A 143 -7.18 4.57 -20.85
N SER A 144 -7.16 5.23 -19.70
CA SER A 144 -6.23 6.31 -19.36
C SER A 144 -4.94 5.82 -18.70
N PHE A 145 -4.79 4.52 -18.45
CA PHE A 145 -3.55 3.90 -17.98
C PHE A 145 -2.98 2.98 -19.06
N THR A 146 -1.72 3.14 -19.42
CA THR A 146 -1.02 2.24 -20.35
C THR A 146 0.14 1.55 -19.65
N SER A 147 0.57 0.39 -20.15
CA SER A 147 1.69 -0.38 -19.59
C SER A 147 3.00 0.42 -19.52
N ASP A 148 3.14 1.38 -20.44
CA ASP A 148 4.35 2.18 -20.60
C ASP A 148 4.26 3.49 -19.79
N SER A 149 3.08 3.77 -19.22
CA SER A 149 2.83 4.95 -18.40
C SER A 149 3.09 4.67 -16.93
N THR A 150 3.80 5.58 -16.27
CA THR A 150 3.94 5.57 -14.81
C THR A 150 2.75 6.22 -14.09
N ALA A 151 1.80 6.77 -14.84
CA ALA A 151 0.74 7.64 -14.35
C ALA A 151 -0.48 7.65 -15.29
N CYS A 152 -1.67 7.97 -14.77
CA CYS A 152 -2.86 8.21 -15.61
C CYS A 152 -2.64 9.37 -16.59
N GLN A 153 -3.02 9.19 -17.85
CA GLN A 153 -2.81 10.10 -18.97
C GLN A 153 -4.10 10.88 -19.30
N TRP A 154 -4.13 12.19 -19.00
CA TRP A 154 -5.26 13.09 -19.29
C TRP A 154 -4.85 14.52 -19.59
#